data_AF-A0A972VKP9-F1
#
_entry.id   AF-A0A972VKP9-F1
#
_cell.length_a   1.000
_cell.length_b   1.000
_cell.length_c   1.000
_cell.angle_alpha   90.00
_cell.angle_beta   90.00
_cell.angle_gamma   90.00
#
_symmetry.space_group_name_H-M   'P 1'
#
loop_
_entity.id
_entity.type
_entity.pdbx_description
1 polymer ?
#
loop_
_entity_poly.entity_id
_entity_poly.type
_entity_poly.pdbx_seq_one_letter_code
_entity_poly.pdbx_strand_id
1 'polypeptide(L)'
;MSKHYYLPFEKNDNFTFSEEQVSTLSEYEKYQLSFHPERPKYLDYLTIFSDVEECLQSDEFGARLIQTHRANFIVENTTYPVMLIGQQTGPTSDYGDLIDQMKDPEIVRHWNHGMPTPTSYERAIRAIELANNEKRLIITVLDTPGADPTEESEAGGIAWKIGKTIQELAETPNPTISIIINRGCSGGAIALTGCDVVLAMENSTYLVITPEACSSILFHTRSKANEAAEVSRILSKEGYDLGIVDEIVSEPDSPAHRNREGAFKSLAQSLSNVIPELWKVPQDERFSKRIERWSKIGHWAIAEETKIVEIQKVVSRLPQSNGNEYIARHKGCYDKLGKRHYDPVRLSKLEENNYSCETCGHRYVRPSAWDYIDLILDEHSFAEHEETRYIIDKDILGFPGYKERIAQVQQSTGLATTMITGNGTILGKPIVYCGTDFGFLGGSFCMSTGEKIWQAAGIAIRDKKPMVLQACGGGARMHEGCSSMVSIPKAHVALTRVERAGLPVITLITDPTLGGVAIGYGSRGIRFFELNAGNIGFSGKRVIEQYTGHKTSRNFQKTHWLERHGHVEHVGYPLKIKEQILEHL
;
A
#
# COMPACT_ATOMS: atom_id res chain seq x y z
N MET A 1 19.48 26.05 26.39
CA MET A 1 19.39 25.24 25.15
C MET A 1 18.77 26.12 24.08
N SER A 2 19.13 25.94 22.80
CA SER A 2 18.50 26.65 21.69
C SER A 2 16.98 26.47 21.74
N LYS A 3 16.21 27.55 21.48
CA LYS A 3 14.75 27.48 21.36
C LYS A 3 14.28 26.81 20.07
N HIS A 4 15.17 26.68 19.09
CA HIS A 4 14.89 26.10 17.79
C HIS A 4 15.79 24.89 17.51
N TYR A 5 15.26 23.96 16.72
CA TYR A 5 16.04 22.92 16.10
C TYR A 5 16.74 23.50 14.86
N TYR A 6 17.95 23.00 14.59
CA TYR A 6 18.70 23.34 13.39
C TYR A 6 19.24 22.06 12.75
N LEU A 7 18.84 21.81 11.51
CA LEU A 7 19.40 20.75 10.68
C LEU A 7 20.90 21.02 10.40
N PRO A 8 21.70 19.99 10.04
CA PRO A 8 23.12 20.17 9.79
C PRO A 8 23.46 21.28 8.79
N PHE A 9 22.71 21.38 7.68
CA PHE A 9 22.92 22.43 6.66
C PHE A 9 22.47 23.82 7.13
N GLU A 10 21.50 23.92 8.04
CA GLU A 10 21.01 25.19 8.59
C GLU A 10 22.01 25.85 9.57
N LYS A 11 23.02 25.10 10.03
CA LYS A 11 24.09 25.63 10.88
C LYS A 11 25.16 26.38 10.11
N ASN A 12 25.07 26.42 8.78
CA ASN A 12 25.94 27.24 7.95
C ASN A 12 25.46 28.69 7.98
N ASP A 13 26.32 29.62 8.41
CA ASP A 13 25.98 31.05 8.54
C ASP A 13 25.53 31.71 7.23
N ASN A 14 25.85 31.10 6.07
CA ASN A 14 25.44 31.57 4.74
C ASN A 14 24.12 30.96 4.24
N PHE A 15 23.53 30.03 4.97
CA PHE A 15 22.26 29.41 4.61
C PHE A 15 21.09 30.29 5.06
N THR A 16 20.20 30.58 4.12
CA THR A 16 18.93 31.27 4.30
C THR A 16 17.81 30.35 3.80
N PHE A 17 16.59 30.62 4.25
CA PHE A 17 15.42 29.83 3.87
C PHE A 17 14.79 30.30 2.55
N SER A 18 15.54 31.01 1.69
CA SER A 18 15.04 31.44 0.39
C SER A 18 14.74 30.24 -0.52
N GLU A 19 13.76 30.39 -1.41
CA GLU A 19 13.39 29.37 -2.39
C GLU A 19 14.60 28.89 -3.21
N GLU A 20 15.45 29.82 -3.64
CA GLU A 20 16.68 29.51 -4.39
C GLU A 20 17.59 28.59 -3.59
N GLN A 21 17.88 28.89 -2.33
CA GLN A 21 18.78 28.05 -1.53
C GLN A 21 18.16 26.70 -1.14
N VAL A 22 16.86 26.66 -0.81
CA VAL A 22 16.15 25.40 -0.53
C VAL A 22 16.16 24.50 -1.77
N SER A 23 16.06 25.06 -2.97
CA SER A 23 16.11 24.29 -4.22
C SER A 23 17.46 23.59 -4.46
N THR A 24 18.57 24.16 -3.94
CA THR A 24 19.92 23.61 -4.06
C THR A 24 20.25 22.49 -3.07
N LEU A 25 19.38 22.24 -2.08
CA LEU A 25 19.53 21.13 -1.15
C LEU A 25 19.52 19.80 -1.89
N SER A 26 20.29 18.83 -1.39
CA SER A 26 20.18 17.46 -1.88
C SER A 26 18.79 16.88 -1.57
N GLU A 27 18.38 15.86 -2.32
CA GLU A 27 17.10 15.17 -2.10
C GLU A 27 16.95 14.62 -0.68
N TYR A 28 18.06 14.20 -0.07
CA TYR A 28 18.06 13.75 1.32
C TYR A 28 17.90 14.91 2.33
N GLU A 29 18.50 16.07 2.06
CA GLU A 29 18.32 17.26 2.91
C GLU A 29 16.90 17.81 2.80
N LYS A 30 16.30 17.81 1.61
CA LYS A 30 14.86 18.13 1.42
C LYS A 30 13.97 17.10 2.15
N TYR A 31 14.34 15.83 2.12
CA TYR A 31 13.67 14.82 2.93
C TYR A 31 13.77 15.13 4.43
N GLN A 32 14.95 15.49 4.95
CA GLN A 32 15.11 15.94 6.34
C GLN A 32 14.29 17.18 6.68
N LEU A 33 14.22 18.13 5.76
CA LEU A 33 13.38 19.32 5.87
C LEU A 33 11.90 18.94 6.04
N SER A 34 11.40 17.97 5.28
CA SER A 34 9.99 17.55 5.29
C SER A 34 9.47 17.01 6.63
N PHE A 35 10.36 16.53 7.51
CA PHE A 35 10.01 16.08 8.87
C PHE A 35 10.77 16.86 9.95
N HIS A 36 11.20 18.10 9.64
CA HIS A 36 11.78 19.00 10.63
C HIS A 36 10.85 19.11 11.86
N PRO A 37 11.34 18.98 13.12
CA PRO A 37 10.49 18.88 14.30
C PRO A 37 9.50 20.04 14.48
N GLU A 38 9.89 21.23 14.04
CA GLU A 38 9.09 22.47 14.11
C GLU A 38 8.13 22.68 12.94
N ARG A 39 8.06 21.77 11.96
CA ARG A 39 7.04 21.87 10.91
C ARG A 39 5.65 21.71 11.53
N PRO A 40 4.66 22.54 11.10
CA PRO A 40 3.29 22.40 11.56
C PRO A 40 2.78 20.98 11.42
N LYS A 41 2.13 20.49 12.47
CA LYS A 41 1.47 19.19 12.53
C LYS A 41 -0.02 19.35 12.26
N TYR A 42 -0.74 18.25 12.08
CA TYR A 42 -2.18 18.27 11.79
C TYR A 42 -2.98 19.21 12.71
N LEU A 43 -2.74 19.15 14.03
CA LEU A 43 -3.46 20.00 14.98
C LEU A 43 -3.25 21.51 14.75
N ASP A 44 -2.09 21.91 14.24
CA ASP A 44 -1.82 23.32 13.93
C ASP A 44 -2.67 23.82 12.75
N TYR A 45 -2.95 22.95 11.78
CA TYR A 45 -3.75 23.25 10.60
C TYR A 45 -5.26 23.35 10.88
N LEU A 46 -5.73 22.93 12.07
CA LEU A 46 -7.14 23.09 12.45
C LEU A 46 -7.57 24.57 12.49
N THR A 47 -6.61 25.49 12.68
CA THR A 47 -6.83 26.94 12.69
C THR A 47 -7.39 27.51 11.38
N ILE A 48 -7.30 26.76 10.28
CA ILE A 48 -7.88 27.11 8.98
C ILE A 48 -9.41 26.96 8.98
N PHE A 49 -9.96 26.18 9.91
CA PHE A 49 -11.37 25.82 9.96
C PHE A 49 -12.11 26.53 11.10
N SER A 50 -13.43 26.60 10.95
CA SER A 50 -14.36 27.14 11.95
C SER A 50 -15.16 26.01 12.63
N ASP A 51 -15.68 26.27 13.82
CA ASP A 51 -16.51 25.32 14.59
C ASP A 51 -15.87 23.92 14.75
N VAL A 52 -14.57 23.89 15.04
CA VAL A 52 -13.81 22.65 15.16
C VAL A 52 -14.19 21.92 16.45
N GLU A 53 -14.71 20.70 16.29
CA GLU A 53 -15.09 19.80 17.39
C GLU A 53 -14.42 18.44 17.19
N GLU A 54 -13.64 18.01 18.18
CA GLU A 54 -13.06 16.65 18.15
C GLU A 54 -14.16 15.59 18.25
N CYS A 55 -14.02 14.51 17.48
CA CYS A 55 -14.92 13.37 17.51
C CYS A 55 -14.16 12.04 17.61
N LEU A 56 -14.86 10.97 17.99
CA LEU A 56 -14.31 9.60 18.09
C LEU A 56 -13.07 9.50 18.99
N GLN A 57 -13.05 10.29 20.08
CA GLN A 57 -11.99 10.24 21.09
C GLN A 57 -11.85 8.83 21.67
N SER A 58 -10.61 8.43 21.91
CA SER A 58 -10.27 7.17 22.57
C SER A 58 -8.90 7.31 23.24
N ASP A 59 -8.80 6.75 24.44
CA ASP A 59 -7.54 6.64 25.19
C ASP A 59 -6.73 5.39 24.78
N GLU A 60 -7.26 4.57 23.89
CA GLU A 60 -6.58 3.38 23.39
C GLU A 60 -5.26 3.76 22.69
N PHE A 61 -4.24 2.92 22.86
CA PHE A 61 -2.93 3.12 22.27
C PHE A 61 -3.05 3.33 20.75
N GLY A 62 -2.38 4.37 20.25
CA GLY A 62 -2.38 4.74 18.84
C GLY A 62 -3.61 5.52 18.35
N ALA A 63 -4.70 5.62 19.11
CA ALA A 63 -5.89 6.40 18.69
C ALA A 63 -5.61 7.90 18.51
N ARG A 64 -4.54 8.43 19.13
CA ARG A 64 -4.09 9.83 18.98
C ARG A 64 -3.25 10.10 17.73
N LEU A 65 -2.79 9.04 17.04
CA LEU A 65 -1.90 9.16 15.88
C LEU A 65 -2.67 9.50 14.61
N ILE A 66 -3.96 9.19 14.57
CA ILE A 66 -4.92 9.73 13.61
C ILE A 66 -6.03 10.38 14.41
N GLN A 67 -6.17 11.70 14.32
CA GLN A 67 -7.19 12.45 15.04
C GLN A 67 -8.29 12.90 14.08
N THR A 68 -9.49 13.08 14.63
CA THR A 68 -10.69 13.27 13.81
C THR A 68 -11.55 14.39 14.36
N HIS A 69 -11.94 15.33 13.50
CA HIS A 69 -12.68 16.53 13.89
C HIS A 69 -13.83 16.82 12.91
N ARG A 70 -14.98 17.20 13.45
CA ARG A 70 -16.00 17.91 12.67
C ARG A 70 -15.60 19.37 12.60
N ALA A 71 -15.77 19.99 11.45
CA ALA A 71 -15.55 21.42 11.31
C ALA A 71 -16.37 21.99 10.15
N ASN A 72 -16.24 23.29 9.95
CA ASN A 72 -16.79 24.06 8.86
C ASN A 72 -15.65 24.77 8.12
N PHE A 73 -15.63 24.65 6.79
CA PHE A 73 -14.78 25.47 5.93
C PHE A 73 -15.64 26.54 5.25
N ILE A 74 -15.21 27.80 5.31
CA ILE A 74 -16.00 28.93 4.82
C ILE A 74 -15.30 29.52 3.60
N VAL A 75 -16.02 29.59 2.47
CA VAL A 75 -15.58 30.33 1.28
C VAL A 75 -16.61 31.40 1.00
N GLU A 76 -16.18 32.66 1.06
CA GLU A 76 -17.05 33.84 0.97
C GLU A 76 -18.21 33.75 1.98
N ASN A 77 -19.44 33.51 1.51
CA ASN A 77 -20.65 33.38 2.34
C ASN A 77 -21.20 31.94 2.38
N THR A 78 -20.45 30.96 1.88
CA THR A 78 -20.88 29.55 1.83
C THR A 78 -20.10 28.72 2.85
N THR A 79 -20.82 28.01 3.71
CA THR A 79 -20.26 27.08 4.69
C THR A 79 -20.30 25.65 4.15
N TYR A 80 -19.14 25.01 4.11
CA TYR A 80 -18.97 23.61 3.73
C TYR A 80 -18.70 22.78 4.99
N PRO A 81 -19.59 21.85 5.37
CA PRO A 81 -19.34 20.98 6.52
C PRO A 81 -18.29 19.93 6.15
N VAL A 82 -17.24 19.84 6.95
CA VAL A 82 -16.09 18.95 6.70
C VAL A 82 -15.88 17.96 7.86
N MET A 83 -15.39 16.77 7.52
CA MET A 83 -14.79 15.80 8.43
C MET A 83 -13.29 15.79 8.18
N LEU A 84 -12.51 16.18 9.19
CA LEU A 84 -11.06 16.21 9.14
C LEU A 84 -10.51 14.91 9.74
N ILE A 85 -9.61 14.23 9.04
CA ILE A 85 -8.95 12.99 9.47
C ILE A 85 -7.45 13.16 9.29
N GLY A 86 -6.72 13.43 10.37
CA GLY A 86 -5.33 13.87 10.26
C GLY A 86 -4.34 13.04 11.06
N GLN A 87 -3.22 12.72 10.44
CA GLN A 87 -2.10 12.08 11.10
C GLN A 87 -1.34 13.09 11.96
N GLN A 88 -1.18 12.80 13.25
CA GLN A 88 -0.48 13.64 14.21
C GLN A 88 0.80 12.91 14.67
N THR A 89 1.95 13.31 14.13
CA THR A 89 3.24 12.61 14.35
C THR A 89 3.87 12.82 15.72
N GLY A 90 3.38 13.80 16.49
CA GLY A 90 3.92 14.14 17.78
C GLY A 90 3.06 15.16 18.53
N PRO A 91 3.45 15.48 19.78
CA PRO A 91 2.61 16.28 20.67
C PRO A 91 2.46 17.74 20.23
N THR A 92 3.51 18.32 19.66
CA THR A 92 3.58 19.74 19.34
C THR A 92 4.63 19.99 18.26
N SER A 93 4.47 21.09 17.53
CA SER A 93 5.47 21.68 16.64
C SER A 93 6.32 22.75 17.34
N ASP A 94 6.06 23.07 18.62
CA ASP A 94 6.96 23.89 19.43
C ASP A 94 8.15 23.05 19.91
N TYR A 95 9.38 23.43 19.54
CA TYR A 95 10.56 22.65 19.86
C TYR A 95 10.90 22.62 21.36
N GLY A 96 10.65 23.72 22.08
CA GLY A 96 10.90 23.79 23.52
C GLY A 96 10.00 22.82 24.28
N ASP A 97 8.71 22.86 23.99
CA ASP A 97 7.71 21.97 24.58
C ASP A 97 7.92 20.52 24.13
N LEU A 98 8.29 20.30 22.86
CA LEU A 98 8.62 18.97 22.35
C LEU A 98 9.76 18.34 23.15
N ILE A 99 10.87 19.06 23.35
CA ILE A 99 12.01 18.55 24.12
C ILE A 99 11.64 18.28 25.57
N ASP A 100 10.77 19.10 26.17
CA ASP A 100 10.33 18.88 27.54
C ASP A 100 9.48 17.62 27.67
N GLN A 101 8.48 17.46 26.79
CA GLN A 101 7.60 16.30 26.76
C GLN A 101 8.33 15.00 26.40
N MET A 102 9.32 15.05 25.51
CA MET A 102 10.10 13.88 25.09
C MET A 102 11.05 13.35 26.18
N LYS A 103 11.15 14.02 27.34
CA LYS A 103 11.84 13.47 28.53
C LYS A 103 11.02 12.38 29.22
N ASP A 104 9.70 12.37 29.03
CA ASP A 104 8.82 11.36 29.61
C ASP A 104 8.73 10.14 28.67
N PRO A 105 9.24 8.96 29.09
CA PRO A 105 9.18 7.74 28.29
C PRO A 105 7.75 7.32 27.94
N GLU A 106 6.77 7.61 28.80
CA GLU A 106 5.38 7.30 28.50
C GLU A 106 4.89 8.18 27.35
N ILE A 107 5.18 9.49 27.36
CA ILE A 107 4.80 10.37 26.24
C ILE A 107 5.43 9.87 24.93
N VAL A 108 6.72 9.53 24.94
CA VAL A 108 7.42 8.98 23.77
C VAL A 108 6.71 7.72 23.25
N ARG A 109 6.37 6.80 24.15
CA ARG A 109 5.65 5.57 23.81
C ARG A 109 4.30 5.88 23.19
N HIS A 110 3.49 6.75 23.80
CA HIS A 110 2.15 7.09 23.32
C HIS A 110 2.13 7.66 21.89
N TRP A 111 3.18 8.38 21.50
CA TRP A 111 3.30 8.94 20.16
C TRP A 111 3.86 7.96 19.14
N ASN A 112 4.31 6.77 19.54
CA ASN A 112 4.77 5.67 18.67
C ASN A 112 5.66 6.14 17.49
N HIS A 113 6.55 7.10 17.73
CA HIS A 113 7.39 7.73 16.70
C HIS A 113 6.62 8.31 15.50
N GLY A 114 5.33 8.63 15.66
CA GLY A 114 4.43 9.11 14.62
C GLY A 114 3.89 8.03 13.69
N MET A 115 4.03 6.75 14.03
CA MET A 115 3.62 5.62 13.18
C MET A 115 2.23 5.09 13.57
N PRO A 116 1.19 5.29 12.73
CA PRO A 116 -0.16 4.84 13.06
C PRO A 116 -0.26 3.32 13.21
N THR A 117 -1.15 2.91 14.10
CA THR A 117 -1.43 1.52 14.52
C THR A 117 -2.77 1.05 13.93
N PRO A 118 -3.18 -0.23 14.08
CA PRO A 118 -4.53 -0.68 13.72
C PRO A 118 -5.65 0.21 14.28
N THR A 119 -5.57 0.58 15.54
CA THR A 119 -6.55 1.44 16.23
C THR A 119 -6.65 2.82 15.58
N SER A 120 -5.52 3.36 15.08
CA SER A 120 -5.50 4.62 14.35
C SER A 120 -6.33 4.56 13.06
N TYR A 121 -6.16 3.49 12.27
CA TYR A 121 -6.92 3.30 11.02
C TYR A 121 -8.38 2.96 11.28
N GLU A 122 -8.69 2.26 12.38
CA GLU A 122 -10.07 2.04 12.79
C GLU A 122 -10.80 3.36 13.13
N ARG A 123 -10.11 4.30 13.78
CA ARG A 123 -10.65 5.65 13.99
C ARG A 123 -10.89 6.38 12.66
N ALA A 124 -9.99 6.23 11.67
CA ALA A 124 -10.18 6.79 10.33
C ALA A 124 -11.42 6.21 9.62
N ILE A 125 -11.58 4.88 9.62
CA ILE A 125 -12.74 4.18 9.05
C ILE A 125 -14.04 4.70 9.66
N ARG A 126 -14.12 4.76 10.99
CA ARG A 126 -15.30 5.27 11.71
C ARG A 126 -15.58 6.74 11.39
N ALA A 127 -14.56 7.56 11.15
CA ALA A 127 -14.74 8.95 10.76
C ALA A 127 -15.28 9.09 9.32
N ILE A 128 -14.85 8.23 8.40
CA ILE A 128 -15.40 8.18 7.03
C ILE A 128 -16.88 7.77 7.07
N GLU A 129 -17.23 6.73 7.84
CA GLU A 129 -18.61 6.29 8.04
C GLU A 129 -19.48 7.41 8.64
N LEU A 130 -18.95 8.11 9.65
CA LEU A 130 -19.62 9.24 10.28
C LEU A 130 -19.83 10.40 9.30
N ALA A 131 -18.83 10.71 8.48
CA ALA A 131 -18.93 11.70 7.41
C ALA A 131 -19.99 11.31 6.37
N ASN A 132 -20.12 10.02 6.04
CA ASN A 132 -21.15 9.50 5.13
C ASN A 132 -22.55 9.75 5.70
N ASN A 133 -22.75 9.48 6.99
CA ASN A 133 -24.02 9.71 7.66
C ASN A 133 -24.38 11.20 7.76
N GLU A 134 -23.39 12.04 8.05
CA GLU A 134 -23.56 13.49 8.23
C GLU A 134 -23.42 14.31 6.94
N LYS A 135 -23.15 13.64 5.79
CA LYS A 135 -22.94 14.27 4.47
C LYS A 135 -21.86 15.36 4.47
N ARG A 136 -20.73 15.07 5.11
CA ARG A 136 -19.58 15.98 5.22
C ARG A 136 -18.53 15.67 4.14
N LEU A 137 -17.92 16.71 3.58
CA LEU A 137 -16.73 16.55 2.74
C LEU A 137 -15.59 16.01 3.62
N ILE A 138 -14.84 15.03 3.12
CA ILE A 138 -13.77 14.39 3.89
C ILE A 138 -12.44 15.02 3.50
N ILE A 139 -11.69 15.53 4.47
CA ILE A 139 -10.31 16.01 4.28
C ILE A 139 -9.38 15.15 5.09
N THR A 140 -8.50 14.42 4.41
CA THR A 140 -7.41 13.68 5.05
C THR A 140 -6.13 14.53 5.08
N VAL A 141 -5.38 14.48 6.18
CA VAL A 141 -4.12 15.23 6.35
C VAL A 141 -3.00 14.26 6.72
N LEU A 142 -1.93 14.26 5.95
CA LEU A 142 -0.89 13.24 6.00
C LEU A 142 0.44 13.78 6.53
N ASP A 143 0.91 13.11 7.58
CA ASP A 143 2.20 13.28 8.21
C ASP A 143 2.53 11.96 8.92
N THR A 144 3.38 11.13 8.33
CA THR A 144 3.75 9.84 8.91
C THR A 144 5.10 9.31 8.39
N PRO A 145 5.93 8.69 9.25
CA PRO A 145 7.09 7.89 8.81
C PRO A 145 6.72 6.57 8.14
N GLY A 146 5.45 6.16 8.23
CA GLY A 146 4.98 4.83 7.87
C GLY A 146 4.07 4.25 8.95
N ALA A 147 3.43 3.13 8.63
CA ALA A 147 2.62 2.39 9.59
C ALA A 147 3.49 1.57 10.55
N ASP A 148 2.97 1.31 11.76
CA ASP A 148 3.70 0.63 12.83
C ASP A 148 4.11 -0.81 12.43
N PRO A 149 5.42 -1.12 12.31
CA PRO A 149 5.91 -2.40 11.82
C PRO A 149 6.22 -3.35 12.98
N THR A 150 5.25 -3.55 13.88
CA THR A 150 5.39 -4.45 15.05
C THR A 150 4.54 -5.71 14.90
N GLU A 151 4.93 -6.78 15.60
CA GLU A 151 4.12 -7.99 15.68
C GLU A 151 2.76 -7.73 16.35
N GLU A 152 2.69 -6.79 17.29
CA GLU A 152 1.43 -6.35 17.93
C GLU A 152 0.49 -5.70 16.91
N SER A 153 1.00 -4.81 16.06
CA SER A 153 0.20 -4.21 14.98
C SER A 153 -0.25 -5.23 13.93
N GLU A 154 0.58 -6.22 13.61
CA GLU A 154 0.19 -7.34 12.75
C GLU A 154 -0.91 -8.19 13.39
N ALA A 155 -0.83 -8.44 14.70
CA ALA A 155 -1.85 -9.15 15.47
C ALA A 155 -3.16 -8.35 15.54
N GLY A 156 -3.10 -7.03 15.51
CA GLY A 156 -4.27 -6.15 15.36
C GLY A 156 -4.78 -6.00 13.92
N GLY A 157 -4.13 -6.65 12.93
CA GLY A 157 -4.61 -6.68 11.55
C GLY A 157 -4.32 -5.40 10.77
N ILE A 158 -3.18 -4.75 11.01
CA ILE A 158 -2.83 -3.45 10.40
C ILE A 158 -2.98 -3.44 8.86
N ALA A 159 -2.59 -4.51 8.17
CA ALA A 159 -2.73 -4.61 6.71
C ALA A 159 -4.20 -4.47 6.27
N TRP A 160 -5.10 -5.16 6.96
CA TRP A 160 -6.53 -5.21 6.66
C TRP A 160 -7.22 -3.90 7.01
N LYS A 161 -6.81 -3.24 8.10
CA LYS A 161 -7.33 -1.92 8.49
C LYS A 161 -6.89 -0.83 7.52
N ILE A 162 -5.64 -0.86 7.04
CA ILE A 162 -5.18 0.05 5.97
C ILE A 162 -5.99 -0.20 4.69
N GLY A 163 -6.10 -1.46 4.25
CA GLY A 163 -6.88 -1.81 3.06
C GLY A 163 -8.34 -1.36 3.16
N LYS A 164 -8.98 -1.58 4.31
CA LYS A 164 -10.35 -1.11 4.56
C LYS A 164 -10.47 0.41 4.55
N THR A 165 -9.48 1.14 5.08
CA THR A 165 -9.47 2.62 5.01
C THR A 165 -9.46 3.11 3.55
N ILE A 166 -8.64 2.49 2.69
CA ILE A 166 -8.58 2.83 1.26
C ILE A 166 -9.92 2.48 0.58
N GLN A 167 -10.52 1.34 0.93
CA GLN A 167 -11.83 0.95 0.42
C GLN A 167 -12.91 1.97 0.79
N GLU A 168 -12.98 2.40 2.05
CA GLU A 168 -13.97 3.40 2.51
C GLU A 168 -13.84 4.73 1.76
N LEU A 169 -12.61 5.17 1.48
CA LEU A 169 -12.38 6.37 0.65
C LEU A 169 -12.74 6.15 -0.82
N ALA A 170 -12.57 4.94 -1.36
CA ALA A 170 -13.00 4.62 -2.72
C ALA A 170 -14.54 4.59 -2.84
N GLU A 171 -15.22 4.12 -1.79
CA GLU A 171 -16.66 3.86 -1.75
C GLU A 171 -17.50 5.04 -1.27
N THR A 172 -16.94 5.97 -0.51
CA THR A 172 -17.68 7.11 0.05
C THR A 172 -18.44 7.91 -1.02
N PRO A 173 -19.69 8.31 -0.76
CA PRO A 173 -20.43 9.18 -1.65
C PRO A 173 -20.10 10.67 -1.44
N ASN A 174 -19.24 11.01 -0.48
CA ASN A 174 -18.81 12.37 -0.24
C ASN A 174 -17.61 12.73 -1.12
N PRO A 175 -17.38 14.03 -1.40
CA PRO A 175 -16.14 14.47 -2.01
C PRO A 175 -14.99 14.28 -1.01
N THR A 176 -13.81 13.95 -1.53
CA THR A 176 -12.63 13.69 -0.70
C THR A 176 -11.42 14.49 -1.16
N ILE A 177 -10.68 15.07 -0.21
CA ILE A 177 -9.42 15.78 -0.44
C ILE A 177 -8.35 15.16 0.46
N SER A 178 -7.17 14.89 -0.07
CA SER A 178 -5.99 14.49 0.70
C SER A 178 -4.95 15.60 0.67
N ILE A 179 -4.32 15.87 1.81
CA ILE A 179 -3.30 16.93 1.94
C ILE A 179 -2.03 16.35 2.54
N ILE A 180 -0.93 16.34 1.78
CA ILE A 180 0.39 15.91 2.27
C ILE A 180 1.11 17.14 2.84
N ILE A 181 1.20 17.25 4.16
CA ILE A 181 1.75 18.47 4.80
C ILE A 181 3.26 18.39 5.10
N ASN A 182 3.76 17.18 5.34
CA ASN A 182 5.13 16.91 5.80
C ASN A 182 5.67 15.67 5.08
N ARG A 183 5.96 14.59 5.79
CA ARG A 183 6.39 13.32 5.20
C ARG A 183 5.20 12.38 5.03
N GLY A 184 4.93 11.91 3.82
CA GLY A 184 3.99 10.84 3.54
C GLY A 184 4.73 9.55 3.14
N CYS A 185 4.84 8.57 4.03
CA CYS A 185 5.59 7.34 3.76
C CYS A 185 4.72 6.07 3.71
N SER A 186 4.92 5.28 2.66
CA SER A 186 4.51 3.88 2.50
C SER A 186 3.01 3.61 2.72
N GLY A 187 2.69 2.39 3.18
CA GLY A 187 1.35 1.96 3.60
C GLY A 187 0.68 2.91 4.59
N GLY A 188 1.47 3.62 5.40
CA GLY A 188 0.93 4.55 6.39
C GLY A 188 0.29 5.78 5.77
N ALA A 189 0.90 6.32 4.72
CA ALA A 189 0.38 7.47 3.99
C ALA A 189 -0.70 7.06 2.99
N ILE A 190 -0.44 6.02 2.16
CA ILE A 190 -1.35 5.61 1.07
C ILE A 190 -2.76 5.25 1.55
N ALA A 191 -2.91 4.86 2.82
CA ALA A 191 -4.19 4.61 3.48
C ALA A 191 -5.19 5.77 3.32
N LEU A 192 -4.67 7.00 3.25
CA LEU A 192 -5.44 8.24 3.30
C LEU A 192 -5.32 9.10 2.03
N THR A 193 -4.64 8.64 0.96
CA THR A 193 -4.47 9.42 -0.28
C THR A 193 -5.40 9.02 -1.43
N GLY A 194 -6.25 8.00 -1.24
CA GLY A 194 -7.21 7.50 -2.23
C GLY A 194 -8.39 8.45 -2.51
N CYS A 195 -8.12 9.74 -2.70
CA CYS A 195 -9.11 10.82 -2.73
C CYS A 195 -9.39 11.35 -4.15
N ASP A 196 -10.43 12.19 -4.27
CA ASP A 196 -10.82 12.87 -5.51
C ASP A 196 -9.82 13.97 -5.91
N VAL A 197 -9.16 14.58 -4.92
CA VAL A 197 -8.06 15.53 -5.10
C VAL A 197 -6.96 15.26 -4.08
N VAL A 198 -5.71 15.39 -4.50
CA VAL A 198 -4.51 15.28 -3.68
C VAL A 198 -3.71 16.58 -3.78
N LEU A 199 -3.58 17.28 -2.66
CA LEU A 199 -2.75 18.47 -2.49
C LEU A 199 -1.47 18.07 -1.75
N ALA A 200 -0.37 18.76 -2.00
CA ALA A 200 0.85 18.58 -1.23
C ALA A 200 1.56 19.91 -0.98
N MET A 201 2.06 20.12 0.24
CA MET A 201 2.87 21.30 0.55
C MET A 201 4.20 21.24 -0.19
N GLU A 202 4.74 22.38 -0.59
CA GLU A 202 5.93 22.50 -1.43
C GLU A 202 7.14 21.70 -0.94
N ASN A 203 7.40 21.71 0.36
CA ASN A 203 8.53 21.00 0.98
C ASN A 203 8.15 19.65 1.59
N SER A 204 7.06 19.05 1.11
CA SER A 204 6.60 17.72 1.54
C SER A 204 7.22 16.59 0.72
N THR A 205 7.22 15.38 1.28
CA THR A 205 7.69 14.17 0.60
C THR A 205 6.59 13.12 0.47
N TYR A 206 6.62 12.35 -0.61
CA TYR A 206 5.71 11.22 -0.81
C TYR A 206 6.46 9.99 -1.34
N LEU A 207 6.73 9.04 -0.44
CA LEU A 207 7.72 7.97 -0.67
C LEU A 207 7.22 6.57 -0.32
N VAL A 208 7.69 5.57 -1.06
CA VAL A 208 7.38 4.14 -0.84
C VAL A 208 7.95 3.60 0.46
N ILE A 209 9.13 4.10 0.81
CA ILE A 209 9.98 3.61 1.88
C ILE A 209 11.08 4.63 2.14
N THR A 210 11.56 4.74 3.37
CA THR A 210 12.58 5.73 3.70
C THR A 210 13.88 5.49 2.92
N PRO A 211 14.67 6.53 2.62
CA PRO A 211 15.93 6.37 1.88
C PRO A 211 16.91 5.39 2.54
N GLU A 212 16.97 5.34 3.86
CA GLU A 212 17.85 4.43 4.61
C GLU A 212 17.42 2.96 4.45
N ALA A 213 16.11 2.70 4.51
CA ALA A 213 15.57 1.36 4.32
C ALA A 213 15.64 0.94 2.85
N CYS A 214 15.41 1.86 1.91
CA CYS A 214 15.66 1.66 0.49
C CYS A 214 17.10 1.23 0.23
N SER A 215 18.04 1.98 0.79
CA SER A 215 19.47 1.71 0.68
C SER A 215 19.82 0.31 1.21
N SER A 216 19.29 -0.05 2.39
CA SER A 216 19.55 -1.35 3.00
C SER A 216 19.03 -2.53 2.17
N ILE A 217 17.95 -2.33 1.41
CA ILE A 217 17.31 -3.37 0.61
C ILE A 217 17.98 -3.49 -0.76
N LEU A 218 18.14 -2.37 -1.47
CA LEU A 218 18.60 -2.36 -2.87
C LEU A 218 20.12 -2.30 -3.01
N PHE A 219 20.81 -1.58 -2.11
CA PHE A 219 22.26 -1.44 -2.13
C PHE A 219 22.98 -2.27 -1.05
N HIS A 220 22.22 -3.02 -0.24
CA HIS A 220 22.73 -3.84 0.86
C HIS A 220 23.60 -3.06 1.88
N THR A 221 23.40 -1.75 2.00
CA THR A 221 24.07 -0.86 2.97
C THR A 221 23.13 0.26 3.38
N ARG A 222 23.32 0.90 4.53
CA ARG A 222 22.59 2.14 4.89
C ARG A 222 23.31 3.42 4.42
N SER A 223 24.58 3.32 4.02
CA SER A 223 25.42 4.48 3.71
C SER A 223 25.09 5.19 2.39
N LYS A 224 24.27 4.57 1.54
CA LYS A 224 23.83 5.13 0.24
C LYS A 224 22.43 5.72 0.33
N ALA A 225 22.06 6.31 1.47
CA ALA A 225 20.73 6.91 1.66
C ALA A 225 20.50 8.12 0.73
N ASN A 226 21.53 8.93 0.50
CA ASN A 226 21.45 10.07 -0.43
C ASN A 226 21.19 9.60 -1.87
N GLU A 227 21.98 8.64 -2.35
CA GLU A 227 21.78 8.02 -3.67
C GLU A 227 20.39 7.39 -3.78
N ALA A 228 19.93 6.69 -2.72
CA ALA A 228 18.60 6.10 -2.67
C ALA A 228 17.47 7.15 -2.74
N ALA A 229 17.61 8.28 -2.06
CA ALA A 229 16.65 9.38 -2.11
C ALA A 229 16.53 9.95 -3.53
N GLU A 230 17.66 10.21 -4.17
CA GLU A 230 17.73 10.79 -5.50
C GLU A 230 17.13 9.87 -6.57
N VAL A 231 17.54 8.60 -6.62
CA VAL A 231 17.00 7.65 -7.62
C VAL A 231 15.54 7.29 -7.39
N SER A 232 15.02 7.46 -6.16
CA SER A 232 13.64 7.10 -5.82
C SER A 232 12.64 8.24 -6.04
N ARG A 233 13.11 9.48 -6.29
CA ARG A 233 12.28 10.68 -6.53
C ARG A 233 11.16 10.84 -5.48
N ILE A 234 11.57 11.23 -4.28
CA ILE A 234 10.78 11.10 -3.05
C ILE A 234 9.97 12.35 -2.67
N LEU A 235 10.10 13.46 -3.40
CA LEU A 235 9.37 14.69 -3.12
C LEU A 235 7.95 14.59 -3.67
N SER A 236 7.02 15.30 -3.04
CA SER A 236 5.64 15.39 -3.55
C SER A 236 5.57 16.09 -4.91
N LYS A 237 6.58 16.92 -5.24
CA LYS A 237 6.71 17.57 -6.55
C LYS A 237 6.84 16.56 -7.70
N GLU A 238 7.58 15.46 -7.51
CA GLU A 238 7.62 14.42 -8.55
C GLU A 238 6.28 13.69 -8.67
N GLY A 239 5.51 13.60 -7.59
CA GLY A 239 4.11 13.17 -7.65
C GLY A 239 3.25 14.09 -8.51
N TYR A 240 3.46 15.41 -8.44
CA TYR A 240 2.76 16.38 -9.29
C TYR A 240 3.15 16.20 -10.77
N ASP A 241 4.44 16.08 -11.07
CA ASP A 241 4.93 15.86 -12.44
C ASP A 241 4.39 14.55 -13.06
N LEU A 242 4.09 13.56 -12.22
CA LEU A 242 3.49 12.28 -12.64
C LEU A 242 1.96 12.29 -12.73
N GLY A 243 1.30 13.39 -12.36
CA GLY A 243 -0.17 13.51 -12.31
C GLY A 243 -0.82 12.77 -11.14
N ILE A 244 -0.06 12.50 -10.07
CA ILE A 244 -0.51 11.85 -8.83
C ILE A 244 -1.03 12.90 -7.84
N VAL A 245 -0.29 14.00 -7.72
CA VAL A 245 -0.66 15.17 -6.93
C VAL A 245 -1.25 16.20 -7.88
N ASP A 246 -2.38 16.80 -7.52
CA ASP A 246 -3.10 17.74 -8.38
C ASP A 246 -2.59 19.17 -8.23
N GLU A 247 -2.08 19.53 -7.05
CA GLU A 247 -1.59 20.87 -6.76
C GLU A 247 -0.46 20.83 -5.72
N ILE A 248 0.59 21.61 -5.98
CA ILE A 248 1.63 21.93 -5.01
C ILE A 248 1.28 23.25 -4.32
N VAL A 249 1.01 23.18 -3.02
CA VAL A 249 0.69 24.33 -2.19
C VAL A 249 1.98 25.03 -1.78
N SER A 250 2.16 26.27 -2.25
CA SER A 250 3.38 27.04 -2.02
C SER A 250 3.62 27.36 -0.54
N GLU A 251 4.89 27.31 -0.12
CA GLU A 251 5.38 27.79 1.17
C GLU A 251 6.13 29.12 0.95
N PRO A 252 5.43 30.28 0.90
CA PRO A 252 6.03 31.53 0.47
C PRO A 252 7.07 32.06 1.47
N ASP A 253 8.09 32.73 0.94
CA ASP A 253 9.21 33.36 1.65
C ASP A 253 10.16 32.39 2.39
N SER A 254 9.62 31.36 3.05
CA SER A 254 10.40 30.32 3.75
C SER A 254 9.55 29.08 4.04
N PRO A 255 10.18 27.92 4.31
CA PRO A 255 9.45 26.69 4.63
C PRO A 255 8.52 26.83 5.84
N ALA A 256 7.50 25.97 5.92
CA ALA A 256 6.38 26.09 6.86
C ALA A 256 6.78 26.16 8.35
N HIS A 257 7.93 25.60 8.74
CA HIS A 257 8.44 25.71 10.12
C HIS A 257 9.00 27.10 10.48
N ARG A 258 9.29 27.94 9.47
CA ARG A 258 9.72 29.34 9.64
C ARG A 258 8.62 30.35 9.28
N ASN A 259 7.76 30.05 8.30
CA ASN A 259 6.59 30.86 7.96
C ASN A 259 5.28 30.07 8.02
N ARG A 260 4.80 29.83 9.25
CA ARG A 260 3.57 29.06 9.52
C ARG A 260 2.33 29.73 8.96
N GLU A 261 2.21 31.05 9.17
CA GLU A 261 1.05 31.81 8.70
C GLU A 261 0.95 31.83 7.17
N GLY A 262 2.08 31.97 6.47
CA GLY A 262 2.14 31.88 5.01
C GLY A 262 1.67 30.52 4.52
N ALA A 263 2.18 29.43 5.11
CA ALA A 263 1.75 28.07 4.78
C ALA A 263 0.24 27.85 5.00
N PHE A 264 -0.32 28.33 6.11
CA PHE A 264 -1.76 28.20 6.39
C PHE A 264 -2.62 29.00 5.41
N LYS A 265 -2.19 30.22 5.06
CA LYS A 265 -2.87 31.06 4.06
C LYS A 265 -2.85 30.40 2.67
N SER A 266 -1.72 29.86 2.24
CA SER A 266 -1.60 29.13 0.97
C SER A 266 -2.53 27.92 0.92
N LEU A 267 -2.56 27.12 2.00
CA LEU A 267 -3.43 25.95 2.04
C LEU A 267 -4.90 26.33 2.06
N ALA A 268 -5.30 27.35 2.85
CA ALA A 268 -6.66 27.87 2.87
C ALA A 268 -7.09 28.39 1.50
N GLN A 269 -6.20 29.06 0.76
CA GLN A 269 -6.47 29.52 -0.60
C GLN A 269 -6.69 28.35 -1.57
N SER A 270 -5.84 27.31 -1.49
CA SER A 270 -5.97 26.10 -2.33
C SER A 270 -7.30 25.40 -2.05
N LEU A 271 -7.65 25.22 -0.78
CA LEU A 271 -8.94 24.66 -0.36
C LEU A 271 -10.14 25.51 -0.82
N SER A 272 -10.01 26.84 -0.82
CA SER A 272 -11.05 27.75 -1.31
C SER A 272 -11.31 27.62 -2.80
N ASN A 273 -10.30 27.19 -3.58
CA ASN A 273 -10.45 26.93 -5.01
C ASN A 273 -11.07 25.53 -5.25
N VAL A 274 -10.62 24.52 -4.51
CA VAL A 274 -10.97 23.11 -4.75
C VAL A 274 -12.35 22.73 -4.19
N ILE A 275 -12.67 23.14 -2.96
CA ILE A 275 -13.89 22.70 -2.28
C ILE A 275 -15.16 23.07 -3.03
N PRO A 276 -15.34 24.31 -3.53
CA PRO A 276 -16.55 24.67 -4.29
C PRO A 276 -16.74 23.82 -5.55
N GLU A 277 -15.67 23.52 -6.28
CA GLU A 277 -15.74 22.71 -7.51
C GLU A 277 -16.14 21.26 -7.21
N LEU A 278 -15.56 20.65 -6.17
CA LEU A 278 -15.94 19.32 -5.73
C LEU A 278 -17.37 19.26 -5.20
N TRP A 279 -17.81 20.30 -4.49
CA TRP A 279 -19.15 20.36 -3.89
C TRP A 279 -20.26 20.51 -4.94
N LYS A 280 -19.97 21.16 -6.07
CA LYS A 280 -20.91 21.30 -7.21
C LYS A 280 -21.26 19.95 -7.85
N VAL A 281 -20.42 18.94 -7.73
CA VAL A 281 -20.68 17.61 -8.31
C VAL A 281 -21.80 16.90 -7.55
N PRO A 282 -22.93 16.56 -8.22
CA PRO A 282 -24.02 15.81 -7.62
C PRO A 282 -23.56 14.47 -7.05
N GLN A 283 -24.19 14.03 -5.95
CA GLN A 283 -23.76 12.83 -5.20
C GLN A 283 -23.70 11.56 -6.06
N ASP A 284 -24.65 11.40 -6.98
CA ASP A 284 -24.76 10.29 -7.93
C ASP A 284 -23.69 10.32 -9.04
N GLU A 285 -23.13 11.49 -9.34
CA GLU A 285 -22.06 11.66 -10.34
C GLU A 285 -20.64 11.54 -9.74
N ARG A 286 -20.48 11.71 -8.43
CA ARG A 286 -19.16 11.73 -7.76
C ARG A 286 -18.35 10.47 -8.00
N PHE A 287 -18.97 9.30 -7.95
CA PHE A 287 -18.26 8.05 -8.21
C PHE A 287 -17.77 7.96 -9.67
N SER A 288 -18.57 8.41 -10.64
CA SER A 288 -18.16 8.48 -12.05
C SER A 288 -16.97 9.43 -12.24
N LYS A 289 -16.95 10.56 -11.53
CA LYS A 289 -15.80 11.48 -11.53
C LYS A 289 -14.55 10.87 -10.90
N ARG A 290 -14.71 10.11 -9.82
CA ARG A 290 -13.63 9.32 -9.22
C ARG A 290 -13.07 8.30 -10.21
N ILE A 291 -13.93 7.58 -10.95
CA ILE A 291 -13.49 6.67 -12.01
C ILE A 291 -12.69 7.41 -13.08
N GLU A 292 -13.17 8.57 -13.53
CA GLU A 292 -12.50 9.40 -14.54
C GLU A 292 -11.08 9.78 -14.09
N ARG A 293 -10.93 10.23 -12.84
CA ARG A 293 -9.63 10.52 -12.22
C ARG A 293 -8.71 9.30 -12.25
N TRP A 294 -9.14 8.20 -11.63
CA TRP A 294 -8.29 7.02 -11.43
C TRP A 294 -7.96 6.27 -12.73
N SER A 295 -8.77 6.42 -13.78
CA SER A 295 -8.42 5.91 -15.12
C SER A 295 -7.19 6.57 -15.72
N LYS A 296 -6.91 7.84 -15.37
CA LYS A 296 -5.80 8.63 -15.92
C LYS A 296 -4.51 8.51 -15.10
N ILE A 297 -4.60 7.98 -13.88
CA ILE A 297 -3.46 7.87 -12.97
C ILE A 297 -2.55 6.70 -13.39
N GLY A 298 -1.28 7.02 -13.58
CA GLY A 298 -0.20 6.05 -13.73
C GLY A 298 0.48 6.02 -15.09
N HIS A 299 1.64 5.38 -15.13
CA HIS A 299 2.46 5.22 -16.32
C HIS A 299 2.91 3.76 -16.45
N TRP A 300 2.66 3.16 -17.60
CA TRP A 300 3.13 1.82 -17.97
C TRP A 300 3.61 1.84 -19.42
N ALA A 301 4.22 0.75 -19.88
CA ALA A 301 4.61 0.60 -21.27
C ALA A 301 3.71 -0.45 -21.95
N ILE A 302 3.61 -0.34 -23.27
CA ILE A 302 2.92 -1.30 -24.13
C ILE A 302 3.99 -2.02 -24.95
N ALA A 303 4.01 -3.36 -24.88
CA ALA A 303 4.91 -4.20 -25.63
C ALA A 303 4.35 -4.52 -27.02
N GLU A 304 5.25 -4.72 -28.00
CA GLU A 304 4.90 -5.27 -29.31
C GLU A 304 4.61 -6.78 -29.22
N GLU A 305 3.74 -7.29 -30.10
CA GLU A 305 3.36 -8.72 -30.12
C GLU A 305 4.58 -9.64 -30.29
N THR A 306 5.56 -9.25 -31.11
CA THR A 306 6.80 -10.03 -31.30
C THR A 306 7.56 -10.26 -29.99
N LYS A 307 7.57 -9.26 -29.11
CA LYS A 307 8.20 -9.35 -27.79
C LYS A 307 7.40 -10.25 -26.84
N ILE A 308 6.06 -10.17 -26.89
CA ILE A 308 5.20 -11.03 -26.07
C ILE A 308 5.41 -12.50 -26.46
N VAL A 309 5.38 -12.81 -27.76
CA VAL A 309 5.57 -14.17 -28.26
C VAL A 309 6.95 -14.75 -27.90
N GLU A 310 8.00 -13.93 -27.84
CA GLU A 310 9.33 -14.37 -27.42
C GLU A 310 9.40 -14.76 -25.94
N ILE A 311 8.67 -14.06 -25.09
CA ILE A 311 8.71 -14.22 -23.63
C ILE A 311 7.72 -15.29 -23.16
N GLN A 312 6.51 -15.31 -23.73
CA GLN A 312 5.37 -16.04 -23.19
C GLN A 312 5.60 -17.54 -23.22
N LYS A 313 5.67 -18.16 -22.04
CA LYS A 313 5.74 -19.61 -21.88
C LYS A 313 5.22 -20.01 -20.50
N VAL A 314 4.62 -21.18 -20.44
CA VAL A 314 4.20 -21.79 -19.17
C VAL A 314 5.44 -22.20 -18.38
N VAL A 315 5.59 -21.65 -17.19
CA VAL A 315 6.68 -21.99 -16.26
C VAL A 315 6.08 -22.54 -14.98
N SER A 316 6.10 -23.86 -14.82
CA SER A 316 5.74 -24.52 -13.57
C SER A 316 6.91 -24.53 -12.59
N ARG A 317 6.63 -24.34 -11.30
CA ARG A 317 7.60 -24.51 -10.22
C ARG A 317 7.34 -25.77 -9.39
N LEU A 318 6.28 -26.52 -9.69
CA LEU A 318 5.90 -27.68 -8.90
C LEU A 318 6.94 -28.81 -9.00
N PRO A 319 7.24 -29.51 -7.90
CA PRO A 319 8.16 -30.64 -7.92
C PRO A 319 7.56 -31.81 -8.72
N GLN A 320 8.35 -32.43 -9.59
CA GLN A 320 7.96 -33.65 -10.31
C GLN A 320 8.51 -34.89 -9.62
N SER A 321 7.71 -35.97 -9.61
CA SER A 321 8.19 -37.28 -9.15
C SER A 321 8.82 -38.06 -10.31
N ASN A 322 9.94 -38.75 -10.07
CA ASN A 322 10.61 -39.60 -11.08
C ASN A 322 9.91 -40.96 -11.25
N GLY A 323 8.57 -41.00 -11.22
CA GLY A 323 7.76 -42.21 -11.44
C GLY A 323 7.42 -43.05 -10.19
N ASN A 324 7.93 -42.70 -9.01
CA ASN A 324 7.69 -43.44 -7.76
C ASN A 324 6.78 -42.69 -6.76
N GLU A 325 6.10 -41.61 -7.13
CA GLU A 325 5.24 -40.77 -6.26
C GLU A 325 5.92 -40.08 -5.06
N TYR A 326 7.20 -40.36 -4.78
CA TYR A 326 7.98 -39.73 -3.72
C TYR A 326 8.96 -38.69 -4.26
N ILE A 327 9.18 -37.64 -3.48
CA ILE A 327 10.24 -36.66 -3.68
C ILE A 327 11.23 -36.66 -2.50
N ALA A 328 12.46 -36.22 -2.76
CA ALA A 328 13.49 -36.14 -1.73
C ALA A 328 13.05 -35.22 -0.57
N ARG A 329 13.31 -35.63 0.67
CA ARG A 329 13.07 -34.78 1.83
C ARG A 329 14.02 -33.59 1.85
N HIS A 330 13.53 -32.40 2.19
CA HIS A 330 14.38 -31.22 2.31
C HIS A 330 15.46 -31.41 3.39
N LYS A 331 16.57 -30.68 3.26
CA LYS A 331 17.68 -30.75 4.23
C LYS A 331 17.24 -30.21 5.59
N GLY A 332 17.72 -30.83 6.66
CA GLY A 332 17.49 -30.36 8.04
C GLY A 332 16.04 -30.48 8.53
N CYS A 333 15.34 -31.55 8.16
CA CYS A 333 13.99 -31.81 8.67
C CYS A 333 14.03 -32.36 10.10
N TYR A 334 13.62 -31.54 11.07
CA TYR A 334 13.48 -31.93 12.48
C TYR A 334 12.03 -31.77 12.93
N ASP A 335 11.52 -32.75 13.66
CA ASP A 335 10.22 -32.62 14.30
C ASP A 335 10.28 -31.76 15.58
N LYS A 336 9.13 -31.58 16.23
CA LYS A 336 9.00 -30.79 17.47
C LYS A 336 9.82 -31.35 18.63
N LEU A 337 10.24 -32.62 18.59
CA LEU A 337 11.06 -33.28 19.61
C LEU A 337 12.56 -33.23 19.25
N GLY A 338 12.94 -32.58 18.14
CA GLY A 338 14.32 -32.50 17.68
C GLY A 338 14.81 -33.78 17.00
N LYS A 339 13.93 -34.75 16.71
CA LYS A 339 14.32 -35.93 15.95
C LYS A 339 14.40 -35.58 14.46
N ARG A 340 15.50 -36.01 13.83
CA ARG A 340 15.75 -35.80 12.41
C ARG A 340 15.04 -36.85 11.55
N HIS A 341 14.44 -36.41 10.46
CA HIS A 341 13.75 -37.24 9.48
C HIS A 341 14.47 -37.20 8.14
N TYR A 342 14.57 -38.36 7.49
CA TYR A 342 15.31 -38.54 6.23
C TYR A 342 14.45 -39.11 5.11
N ASP A 343 13.38 -39.84 5.46
CA ASP A 343 12.58 -40.59 4.51
C ASP A 343 11.93 -39.66 3.46
N PRO A 344 11.92 -40.04 2.17
CA PRO A 344 11.23 -39.30 1.12
C PRO A 344 9.77 -38.99 1.47
N VAL A 345 9.24 -37.92 0.91
CA VAL A 345 7.85 -37.48 1.14
C VAL A 345 7.02 -37.80 -0.09
N ARG A 346 5.80 -38.32 0.09
CA ARG A 346 4.86 -38.49 -1.02
C ARG A 346 4.47 -37.13 -1.59
N LEU A 347 4.47 -37.02 -2.91
CA LEU A 347 4.08 -35.79 -3.62
C LEU A 347 2.63 -35.41 -3.29
N SER A 348 1.70 -36.38 -3.31
CA SER A 348 0.29 -36.15 -2.97
C SER A 348 0.08 -35.54 -1.58
N LYS A 349 0.85 -35.98 -0.58
CA LYS A 349 0.82 -35.37 0.75
C LYS A 349 1.32 -33.94 0.77
N LEU A 350 2.27 -33.59 -0.09
CA LEU A 350 2.73 -32.22 -0.22
C LEU A 350 1.67 -31.37 -0.91
N GLU A 351 1.03 -31.86 -1.97
CA GLU A 351 -0.08 -31.19 -2.65
C GLU A 351 -1.23 -30.88 -1.69
N GLU A 352 -1.63 -31.87 -0.87
CA GLU A 352 -2.63 -31.70 0.20
C GLU A 352 -2.26 -30.62 1.22
N ASN A 353 -0.95 -30.50 1.53
CA ASN A 353 -0.43 -29.59 2.56
C ASN A 353 0.15 -28.27 2.00
N ASN A 354 -0.20 -27.88 0.78
CA ASN A 354 0.32 -26.70 0.10
C ASN A 354 1.86 -26.68 0.07
N TYR A 355 2.44 -27.79 -0.38
CA TYR A 355 3.87 -28.04 -0.50
C TYR A 355 4.67 -27.72 0.77
N SER A 356 4.02 -27.85 1.94
CA SER A 356 4.61 -27.66 3.25
C SER A 356 4.87 -29.01 3.90
N CYS A 357 6.07 -29.18 4.47
CA CYS A 357 6.46 -30.37 5.20
C CYS A 357 5.62 -30.54 6.47
N GLU A 358 4.85 -31.63 6.59
CA GLU A 358 4.03 -31.94 7.77
C GLU A 358 4.85 -32.02 9.08
N THR A 359 6.13 -32.36 8.96
CA THR A 359 7.01 -32.57 10.12
C THR A 359 7.49 -31.26 10.74
N CYS A 360 7.95 -30.31 9.92
CA CYS A 360 8.63 -29.09 10.39
C CYS A 360 8.08 -27.78 9.80
N GLY A 361 7.18 -27.86 8.81
CA GLY A 361 6.58 -26.72 8.13
C GLY A 361 7.49 -26.04 7.09
N HIS A 362 8.57 -26.70 6.65
CA HIS A 362 9.40 -26.23 5.55
C HIS A 362 8.60 -26.23 4.24
N ARG A 363 8.57 -25.09 3.56
CA ARG A 363 7.95 -24.95 2.24
C ARG A 363 8.93 -25.42 1.16
N TYR A 364 8.52 -26.45 0.41
CA TYR A 364 9.30 -26.99 -0.70
C TYR A 364 9.32 -26.03 -1.89
N VAL A 365 8.16 -25.46 -2.20
CA VAL A 365 8.02 -24.55 -3.32
C VAL A 365 6.89 -23.54 -3.08
N ARG A 366 6.98 -22.44 -3.81
CA ARG A 366 5.83 -21.57 -4.08
C ARG A 366 5.36 -21.90 -5.49
N PRO A 367 4.06 -22.15 -5.72
CA PRO A 367 3.52 -22.26 -7.07
C PRO A 367 3.77 -20.97 -7.88
N SER A 368 3.87 -21.11 -9.20
CA SER A 368 3.85 -20.01 -10.16
C SER A 368 2.43 -19.50 -10.42
N ALA A 369 2.31 -18.35 -11.09
CA ALA A 369 1.01 -17.87 -11.56
C ALA A 369 0.37 -18.90 -12.51
N TRP A 370 1.17 -19.59 -13.32
CA TRP A 370 0.73 -20.69 -14.18
C TRP A 370 0.25 -21.90 -13.38
N ASP A 371 0.96 -22.28 -12.31
CA ASP A 371 0.53 -23.37 -11.44
C ASP A 371 -0.82 -23.05 -10.76
N TYR A 372 -1.05 -21.78 -10.38
CA TYR A 372 -2.35 -21.36 -9.84
C TYR A 372 -3.46 -21.32 -10.89
N ILE A 373 -3.15 -20.99 -12.14
CA ILE A 373 -4.10 -21.11 -13.26
C ILE A 373 -4.61 -22.55 -13.35
N ASP A 374 -3.71 -23.53 -13.34
CA ASP A 374 -4.07 -24.95 -13.40
C ASP A 374 -4.81 -25.42 -12.13
N LEU A 375 -4.41 -24.91 -10.96
CA LEU A 375 -5.02 -25.26 -9.67
C LEU A 375 -6.45 -24.72 -9.53
N ILE A 376 -6.72 -23.50 -10.02
CA ILE A 376 -7.97 -22.78 -9.79
C ILE A 376 -8.96 -22.96 -10.95
N LEU A 377 -8.47 -22.96 -12.19
CA LEU A 377 -9.32 -22.99 -13.38
C LEU A 377 -9.49 -24.40 -13.93
N ASP A 378 -10.58 -24.64 -14.63
CA ASP A 378 -10.81 -25.91 -15.33
C ASP A 378 -9.77 -26.09 -16.44
N GLU A 379 -9.42 -27.36 -16.70
CA GLU A 379 -8.41 -27.73 -17.67
C GLU A 379 -8.71 -27.10 -19.04
N HIS A 380 -7.69 -26.48 -19.64
CA HIS A 380 -7.76 -25.80 -20.94
C HIS A 380 -8.79 -24.66 -21.04
N SER A 381 -9.31 -24.14 -19.92
CA SER A 381 -10.29 -23.04 -19.94
C SER A 381 -9.67 -21.64 -19.97
N PHE A 382 -8.39 -21.49 -19.60
CA PHE A 382 -7.74 -20.20 -19.49
C PHE A 382 -7.46 -19.56 -20.87
N ALA A 383 -7.87 -18.31 -21.02
CA ALA A 383 -7.54 -17.47 -22.17
C ALA A 383 -7.12 -16.07 -21.68
N GLU A 384 -5.86 -15.70 -21.91
CA GLU A 384 -5.31 -14.39 -21.52
C GLU A 384 -6.07 -13.23 -22.21
N HIS A 385 -6.28 -12.11 -21.52
CA HIS A 385 -6.98 -10.96 -22.08
C HIS A 385 -6.09 -10.17 -23.04
N GLU A 386 -6.51 -10.02 -24.29
CA GLU A 386 -5.86 -9.18 -25.30
C GLU A 386 -5.72 -7.72 -24.84
N GLU A 387 -6.68 -7.20 -24.08
CA GLU A 387 -6.65 -5.83 -23.56
C GLU A 387 -5.52 -5.58 -22.56
N THR A 388 -4.91 -6.63 -22.00
CA THR A 388 -3.93 -6.52 -20.91
C THR A 388 -2.59 -7.18 -21.18
N ARG A 389 -2.52 -8.17 -22.09
CA ARG A 389 -1.31 -8.97 -22.32
C ARG A 389 -0.09 -8.13 -22.70
N TYR A 390 -0.31 -6.99 -23.37
CA TYR A 390 0.74 -6.06 -23.79
C TYR A 390 1.19 -5.06 -22.72
N ILE A 391 0.47 -4.96 -21.60
CA ILE A 391 0.80 -4.02 -20.51
C ILE A 391 2.00 -4.54 -19.73
N ILE A 392 3.09 -3.78 -19.73
CA ILE A 392 4.36 -4.12 -19.07
C ILE A 392 4.88 -2.99 -18.17
N ASP A 393 5.80 -3.35 -17.27
CA ASP A 393 6.46 -2.42 -16.35
C ASP A 393 7.23 -1.34 -17.12
N LYS A 394 7.16 -0.09 -16.64
CA LYS A 394 7.89 1.07 -17.19
C LYS A 394 8.86 1.60 -16.16
N ASP A 395 10.12 1.69 -16.55
CA ASP A 395 11.16 2.36 -15.75
C ASP A 395 11.00 3.89 -15.87
N ILE A 396 10.12 4.46 -15.05
CA ILE A 396 9.83 5.89 -15.04
C ILE A 396 10.89 6.72 -14.31
N LEU A 397 11.68 6.09 -13.43
CA LEU A 397 12.70 6.77 -12.63
C LEU A 397 14.08 6.73 -13.32
N GLY A 398 14.29 5.81 -14.26
CA GLY A 398 15.63 5.51 -14.77
C GLY A 398 16.45 4.75 -13.74
N PHE A 399 15.80 3.86 -12.97
CA PHE A 399 16.42 3.23 -11.81
C PHE A 399 17.57 2.30 -12.23
N PRO A 400 18.77 2.42 -11.63
CA PRO A 400 19.94 1.67 -12.08
C PRO A 400 19.71 0.14 -12.13
N GLY A 401 19.94 -0.46 -13.31
CA GLY A 401 19.80 -1.91 -13.53
C GLY A 401 18.37 -2.43 -13.61
N TYR A 402 17.34 -1.57 -13.54
CA TYR A 402 15.94 -2.01 -13.47
C TYR A 402 15.47 -2.65 -14.79
N LYS A 403 15.82 -2.05 -15.93
CA LYS A 403 15.43 -2.55 -17.26
C LYS A 403 16.00 -3.95 -17.55
N GLU A 404 17.26 -4.17 -17.22
CA GLU A 404 17.93 -5.47 -17.39
C GLU A 404 17.28 -6.52 -16.49
N ARG A 405 16.94 -6.13 -15.25
CA ARG A 405 16.28 -7.02 -14.31
C ARG A 405 14.86 -7.39 -14.75
N ILE A 406 14.10 -6.45 -15.31
CA ILE A 406 12.78 -6.73 -15.94
C ILE A 406 12.96 -7.77 -17.05
N ALA A 407 13.88 -7.54 -17.98
CA ALA A 407 14.10 -8.46 -19.10
C ALA A 407 14.51 -9.87 -18.62
N GLN A 408 15.36 -9.96 -17.59
CA GLN A 408 15.77 -11.22 -17.00
C GLN A 408 14.58 -11.99 -16.38
N VAL A 409 13.74 -11.31 -15.59
CA VAL A 409 12.60 -11.97 -14.94
C VAL A 409 11.49 -12.32 -15.93
N GLN A 410 11.30 -11.52 -16.98
CA GLN A 410 10.39 -11.86 -18.09
C GLN A 410 10.80 -13.21 -18.69
N GLN A 411 12.07 -13.38 -19.02
CA GLN A 411 12.60 -14.61 -19.61
C GLN A 411 12.52 -15.83 -18.68
N SER A 412 12.73 -15.65 -17.37
CA SER A 412 12.71 -16.77 -16.42
C SER A 412 11.31 -17.20 -16.00
N THR A 413 10.34 -16.27 -15.95
CA THR A 413 8.96 -16.55 -15.54
C THR A 413 8.02 -16.83 -16.71
N GLY A 414 8.40 -16.41 -17.91
CA GLY A 414 7.53 -16.49 -19.08
C GLY A 414 6.35 -15.51 -19.07
N LEU A 415 6.43 -14.47 -18.24
CA LEU A 415 5.37 -13.47 -18.08
C LEU A 415 5.81 -12.09 -18.56
N ALA A 416 4.89 -11.32 -19.12
CA ALA A 416 5.15 -9.95 -19.56
C ALA A 416 5.36 -8.98 -18.38
N THR A 417 4.64 -9.20 -17.28
CA THR A 417 4.76 -8.48 -16.01
C THR A 417 4.35 -9.42 -14.86
N THR A 418 4.40 -8.91 -13.63
CA THR A 418 4.05 -9.60 -12.39
C THR A 418 2.68 -10.25 -12.39
N MET A 419 1.70 -9.63 -13.08
CA MET A 419 0.31 -10.10 -13.13
C MET A 419 -0.08 -10.59 -14.52
N ILE A 420 -0.77 -11.72 -14.56
CA ILE A 420 -1.47 -12.26 -15.72
C ILE A 420 -2.98 -12.22 -15.48
N THR A 421 -3.74 -11.86 -16.51
CA THR A 421 -5.21 -11.73 -16.44
C THR A 421 -5.86 -12.42 -17.62
N GLY A 422 -6.97 -13.11 -17.39
CA GLY A 422 -7.64 -13.86 -18.45
C GLY A 422 -9.04 -14.31 -18.07
N ASN A 423 -9.77 -14.83 -19.04
CA ASN A 423 -11.00 -15.57 -18.80
C ASN A 423 -10.67 -17.01 -18.44
N GLY A 424 -11.53 -17.64 -17.65
CA GLY A 424 -11.48 -19.07 -17.37
C GLY A 424 -12.81 -19.57 -16.82
N THR A 425 -12.87 -20.85 -16.51
CA THR A 425 -14.02 -21.42 -15.78
C THR A 425 -13.58 -22.09 -14.49
N ILE A 426 -14.43 -22.05 -13.48
CA ILE A 426 -14.30 -22.84 -12.25
C ILE A 426 -15.53 -23.72 -12.15
N LEU A 427 -15.35 -25.03 -12.32
CA LEU A 427 -16.44 -26.01 -12.35
C LEU A 427 -17.56 -25.59 -13.32
N GLY A 428 -17.17 -25.12 -14.51
CA GLY A 428 -18.05 -24.65 -15.57
C GLY A 428 -18.59 -23.22 -15.41
N LYS A 429 -18.39 -22.54 -14.28
CA LYS A 429 -18.79 -21.12 -14.12
C LYS A 429 -17.74 -20.18 -14.72
N PRO A 430 -18.11 -19.29 -15.66
CA PRO A 430 -17.17 -18.36 -16.28
C PRO A 430 -16.77 -17.23 -15.32
N ILE A 431 -15.47 -16.97 -15.23
CA ILE A 431 -14.90 -15.92 -14.37
C ILE A 431 -13.82 -15.12 -15.10
N VAL A 432 -13.50 -13.94 -14.55
CA VAL A 432 -12.30 -13.17 -14.87
C VAL A 432 -11.25 -13.49 -13.80
N TYR A 433 -10.12 -14.05 -14.21
CA TYR A 433 -9.01 -14.42 -13.34
C TYR A 433 -7.88 -13.39 -13.38
N CYS A 434 -7.28 -13.10 -12.24
CA CYS A 434 -6.07 -12.27 -12.10
C CYS A 434 -5.07 -12.95 -11.16
N GLY A 435 -3.92 -13.41 -11.68
CA GLY A 435 -2.90 -14.10 -10.89
C GLY A 435 -1.57 -13.37 -10.88
N THR A 436 -0.81 -13.48 -9.78
CA THR A 436 0.51 -12.86 -9.62
C THR A 436 1.62 -13.88 -9.37
N ASP A 437 2.79 -13.61 -9.93
CA ASP A 437 3.95 -14.50 -9.80
C ASP A 437 5.06 -13.89 -8.92
N PHE A 438 5.36 -14.54 -7.80
CA PHE A 438 6.45 -14.12 -6.90
C PHE A 438 7.83 -14.13 -7.57
N GLY A 439 8.05 -14.99 -8.57
CA GLY A 439 9.28 -15.06 -9.36
C GLY A 439 9.54 -13.79 -10.17
N PHE A 440 8.48 -13.02 -10.48
CA PHE A 440 8.62 -11.73 -11.14
C PHE A 440 8.88 -10.64 -10.11
N LEU A 441 10.17 -10.38 -9.84
CA LEU A 441 10.60 -9.30 -8.94
C LEU A 441 9.92 -9.32 -7.56
N GLY A 442 9.79 -10.53 -6.99
CA GLY A 442 9.19 -10.73 -5.67
C GLY A 442 7.68 -10.53 -5.65
N GLY A 443 7.00 -10.60 -6.80
CA GLY A 443 5.56 -10.35 -6.91
C GLY A 443 5.16 -8.92 -6.55
N SER A 444 6.11 -7.98 -6.54
CA SER A 444 5.85 -6.66 -5.95
C SER A 444 4.89 -5.83 -6.82
N PHE A 445 3.95 -5.16 -6.16
CA PHE A 445 2.88 -4.37 -6.75
C PHE A 445 3.45 -3.12 -7.45
N CYS A 446 3.24 -3.01 -8.76
CA CYS A 446 3.62 -1.88 -9.60
C CYS A 446 2.41 -1.30 -10.35
N MET A 447 2.62 -0.21 -11.10
CA MET A 447 1.53 0.44 -11.82
C MET A 447 0.90 -0.44 -12.89
N SER A 448 1.68 -1.27 -13.59
CA SER A 448 1.16 -2.25 -14.54
C SER A 448 0.20 -3.26 -13.89
N THR A 449 0.45 -3.64 -12.63
CA THR A 449 -0.46 -4.50 -11.85
C THR A 449 -1.79 -3.79 -11.58
N GLY A 450 -1.74 -2.53 -11.12
CA GLY A 450 -2.94 -1.73 -10.89
C GLY A 450 -3.75 -1.49 -12.18
N GLU A 451 -3.07 -1.24 -13.30
CA GLU A 451 -3.73 -1.09 -14.60
C GLU A 451 -4.34 -2.40 -15.10
N LYS A 452 -3.66 -3.54 -14.95
CA LYS A 452 -4.24 -4.85 -15.31
C LYS A 452 -5.50 -5.16 -14.51
N ILE A 453 -5.52 -4.87 -13.21
CA ILE A 453 -6.73 -4.97 -12.37
C ILE A 453 -7.82 -4.02 -12.88
N TRP A 454 -7.46 -2.78 -13.25
CA TRP A 454 -8.39 -1.78 -13.78
C TRP A 454 -9.10 -2.24 -15.07
N GLN A 455 -8.35 -2.81 -16.01
CA GLN A 455 -8.87 -3.34 -17.27
C GLN A 455 -9.67 -4.63 -17.04
N ALA A 456 -9.16 -5.56 -16.23
CA ALA A 456 -9.84 -6.81 -15.89
C ALA A 456 -11.18 -6.56 -15.18
N ALA A 457 -11.25 -5.55 -14.30
CA ALA A 457 -12.51 -5.10 -13.71
C ALA A 457 -13.51 -4.59 -14.77
N GLY A 458 -13.03 -3.85 -15.77
CA GLY A 458 -13.85 -3.43 -16.92
C GLY A 458 -14.42 -4.61 -17.71
N ILE A 459 -13.59 -5.63 -17.96
CA ILE A 459 -13.98 -6.88 -18.63
C ILE A 459 -15.01 -7.64 -17.79
N ALA A 460 -14.79 -7.78 -16.49
CA ALA A 460 -15.71 -8.44 -15.56
C ALA A 460 -17.10 -7.80 -15.60
N ILE A 461 -17.16 -6.46 -15.54
CA ILE A 461 -18.41 -5.70 -15.60
C ILE A 461 -19.09 -5.84 -16.96
N ARG A 462 -18.35 -5.67 -18.06
CA ARG A 462 -18.87 -5.78 -19.44
C ARG A 462 -19.47 -7.16 -19.69
N ASP A 463 -18.76 -8.20 -19.28
CA ASP A 463 -19.12 -9.59 -19.55
C ASP A 463 -20.03 -10.18 -18.46
N LYS A 464 -20.31 -9.43 -17.39
CA LYS A 464 -21.08 -9.86 -16.20
C LYS A 464 -20.52 -11.13 -15.55
N LYS A 465 -19.19 -11.18 -15.40
CA LYS A 465 -18.47 -12.31 -14.80
C LYS A 465 -17.95 -11.94 -13.41
N PRO A 466 -18.01 -12.85 -12.43
CA PRO A 466 -17.28 -12.69 -11.17
C PRO A 466 -15.78 -12.51 -11.41
N MET A 467 -15.10 -11.82 -10.50
CA MET A 467 -13.66 -11.60 -10.55
C MET A 467 -12.97 -12.41 -9.45
N VAL A 468 -12.01 -13.24 -9.84
CA VAL A 468 -11.22 -14.08 -8.93
C VAL A 468 -9.75 -13.65 -9.01
N LEU A 469 -9.18 -13.22 -7.89
CA LEU A 469 -7.81 -12.78 -7.78
C LEU A 469 -6.98 -13.79 -6.98
N GLN A 470 -5.74 -14.00 -7.39
CA GLN A 470 -4.71 -14.69 -6.60
C GLN A 470 -3.62 -13.68 -6.24
N ALA A 471 -3.49 -13.43 -4.93
CA ALA A 471 -2.58 -12.46 -4.35
C ALA A 471 -1.29 -13.12 -3.89
N CYS A 472 -0.18 -12.63 -4.45
CA CYS A 472 1.17 -13.04 -4.10
C CYS A 472 2.15 -11.89 -4.34
N GLY A 473 2.91 -11.51 -3.32
CA GLY A 473 3.99 -10.54 -3.46
C GLY A 473 4.56 -10.01 -2.16
N GLY A 474 5.71 -9.35 -2.27
CA GLY A 474 6.50 -8.85 -1.14
C GLY A 474 6.27 -7.39 -0.73
N GLY A 475 5.39 -6.65 -1.41
CA GLY A 475 5.16 -5.23 -1.16
C GLY A 475 5.05 -4.40 -2.45
N ALA A 476 5.23 -3.08 -2.37
CA ALA A 476 5.22 -2.19 -3.53
C ALA A 476 6.58 -2.17 -4.26
N ARG A 477 6.56 -1.93 -5.58
CA ARG A 477 7.74 -1.88 -6.46
C ARG A 477 8.53 -0.59 -6.24
N MET A 478 9.54 -0.65 -5.38
CA MET A 478 10.40 0.51 -5.05
C MET A 478 11.05 1.18 -6.27
N HIS A 479 11.36 0.41 -7.33
CA HIS A 479 11.99 0.91 -8.55
C HIS A 479 11.10 1.89 -9.34
N GLU A 480 9.80 1.95 -9.05
CA GLU A 480 8.85 2.87 -9.68
C GLU A 480 8.40 4.00 -8.73
N GLY A 481 8.98 4.08 -7.53
CA GLY A 481 8.71 5.14 -6.57
C GLY A 481 7.21 5.29 -6.28
N CYS A 482 6.77 6.54 -6.15
CA CYS A 482 5.39 6.90 -5.84
C CYS A 482 4.35 6.29 -6.82
N SER A 483 4.70 6.09 -8.11
CA SER A 483 3.82 5.44 -9.09
C SER A 483 3.39 4.04 -8.64
N SER A 484 4.29 3.27 -8.02
CA SER A 484 3.92 1.95 -7.49
C SER A 484 2.90 2.03 -6.35
N MET A 485 2.98 3.05 -5.49
CA MET A 485 2.06 3.19 -4.35
C MET A 485 0.65 3.54 -4.81
N VAL A 486 0.51 4.53 -5.69
CA VAL A 486 -0.81 5.01 -6.12
C VAL A 486 -1.61 3.99 -6.92
N SER A 487 -0.93 2.97 -7.45
CA SER A 487 -1.60 1.82 -8.08
C SER A 487 -2.48 1.04 -7.10
N ILE A 488 -2.26 1.17 -5.78
CA ILE A 488 -3.03 0.52 -4.71
C ILE A 488 -4.44 1.12 -4.63
N PRO A 489 -4.67 2.43 -4.36
CA PRO A 489 -6.01 3.01 -4.45
C PRO A 489 -6.67 2.83 -5.82
N LYS A 490 -5.91 2.88 -6.92
CA LYS A 490 -6.43 2.58 -8.27
C LYS A 490 -7.08 1.19 -8.33
N ALA A 491 -6.43 0.17 -7.78
CA ALA A 491 -6.98 -1.18 -7.71
C ALA A 491 -8.22 -1.24 -6.79
N HIS A 492 -8.24 -0.51 -5.67
CA HIS A 492 -9.43 -0.42 -4.81
C HIS A 492 -10.62 0.18 -5.55
N VAL A 493 -10.43 1.25 -6.32
CA VAL A 493 -11.49 1.85 -7.15
C VAL A 493 -11.94 0.89 -8.25
N ALA A 494 -11.01 0.16 -8.88
CA ALA A 494 -11.32 -0.88 -9.86
C ALA A 494 -12.23 -1.97 -9.28
N LEU A 495 -11.89 -2.50 -8.11
CA LEU A 495 -12.65 -3.58 -7.45
C LEU A 495 -14.00 -3.08 -6.93
N THR A 496 -14.05 -1.83 -6.44
CA THR A 496 -15.31 -1.17 -6.06
C THR A 496 -16.28 -1.07 -7.24
N ARG A 497 -15.79 -0.86 -8.48
CA ARG A 497 -16.65 -0.86 -9.68
C ARG A 497 -17.29 -2.23 -9.92
N VAL A 498 -16.55 -3.32 -9.68
CA VAL A 498 -17.05 -4.69 -9.84
C VAL A 498 -18.12 -4.99 -8.78
N GLU A 499 -17.85 -4.68 -7.52
CA GLU A 499 -18.78 -4.90 -6.41
C GLU A 499 -20.07 -4.06 -6.58
N ARG A 500 -19.96 -2.79 -7.00
CA ARG A 500 -21.13 -1.95 -7.31
C ARG A 500 -21.93 -2.43 -8.51
N ALA A 501 -21.33 -3.19 -9.42
CA ALA A 501 -22.05 -3.88 -10.50
C ALA A 501 -22.78 -5.15 -10.02
N GLY A 502 -22.70 -5.48 -8.73
CA GLY A 502 -23.32 -6.67 -8.13
C GLY A 502 -22.57 -7.97 -8.44
N LEU A 503 -21.30 -7.88 -8.86
CA LEU A 503 -20.49 -9.04 -9.21
C LEU A 503 -19.58 -9.43 -8.04
N PRO A 504 -19.44 -10.72 -7.73
CA PRO A 504 -18.54 -11.18 -6.68
C PRO A 504 -17.08 -10.85 -7.00
N VAL A 505 -16.34 -10.40 -5.98
CA VAL A 505 -14.89 -10.32 -5.96
C VAL A 505 -14.41 -11.33 -4.93
N ILE A 506 -13.54 -12.26 -5.34
CA ILE A 506 -12.97 -13.30 -4.48
C ILE A 506 -11.45 -13.21 -4.58
N THR A 507 -10.75 -13.23 -3.45
CA THR A 507 -9.29 -13.14 -3.41
C THR A 507 -8.68 -14.31 -2.66
N LEU A 508 -7.82 -15.08 -3.34
CA LEU A 508 -6.98 -16.11 -2.75
C LEU A 508 -5.65 -15.50 -2.28
N ILE A 509 -5.43 -15.48 -0.96
CA ILE A 509 -4.22 -14.98 -0.30
C ILE A 509 -3.21 -16.11 -0.17
N THR A 510 -2.07 -15.98 -0.86
CA THR A 510 -1.05 -17.04 -0.98
C THR A 510 0.30 -16.61 -0.41
N ASP A 511 1.24 -17.55 -0.26
CA ASP A 511 2.60 -17.28 0.28
C ASP A 511 3.54 -16.70 -0.79
N PRO A 512 4.10 -15.49 -0.61
CA PRO A 512 3.82 -14.50 0.43
C PRO A 512 2.76 -13.47 -0.02
N THR A 513 2.10 -12.78 0.91
CA THR A 513 1.24 -11.62 0.61
C THR A 513 1.54 -10.51 1.60
N LEU A 514 2.42 -9.59 1.22
CA LEU A 514 2.96 -8.54 2.09
C LEU A 514 2.71 -7.13 1.56
N GLY A 515 2.74 -6.15 2.47
CA GLY A 515 2.82 -4.72 2.18
C GLY A 515 1.74 -4.25 1.20
N GLY A 516 2.17 -3.60 0.11
CA GLY A 516 1.29 -3.09 -0.94
C GLY A 516 0.31 -4.11 -1.54
N VAL A 517 0.70 -5.39 -1.61
CA VAL A 517 -0.19 -6.45 -2.10
C VAL A 517 -1.28 -6.76 -1.07
N ALA A 518 -0.90 -6.90 0.21
CA ALA A 518 -1.84 -7.17 1.29
C ALA A 518 -2.84 -6.03 1.49
N ILE A 519 -2.39 -4.77 1.51
CA ILE A 519 -3.28 -3.60 1.68
C ILE A 519 -4.02 -3.21 0.40
N GLY A 520 -3.54 -3.69 -0.76
CA GLY A 520 -4.19 -3.47 -2.05
C GLY A 520 -5.28 -4.49 -2.29
N TYR A 521 -5.21 -5.18 -3.43
CA TYR A 521 -6.22 -6.15 -3.82
C TYR A 521 -6.29 -7.38 -2.89
N GLY A 522 -5.22 -7.68 -2.14
CA GLY A 522 -5.23 -8.71 -1.10
C GLY A 522 -6.24 -8.45 0.02
N SER A 523 -6.64 -7.20 0.26
CA SER A 523 -7.62 -6.84 1.29
C SER A 523 -9.07 -6.83 0.81
N ARG A 524 -9.32 -7.21 -0.46
CA ARG A 524 -10.63 -6.99 -1.12
C ARG A 524 -11.37 -8.28 -1.42
N GLY A 525 -12.69 -8.16 -1.52
CA GLY A 525 -13.58 -9.28 -1.75
C GLY A 525 -13.64 -10.27 -0.60
N ILE A 526 -14.20 -11.44 -0.89
CA ILE A 526 -14.23 -12.61 0.00
C ILE A 526 -12.85 -13.24 0.00
N ARG A 527 -12.22 -13.35 1.18
CA ARG A 527 -10.80 -13.74 1.27
C ARG A 527 -10.61 -15.19 1.69
N PHE A 528 -9.95 -15.95 0.83
CA PHE A 528 -9.46 -17.30 1.12
C PHE A 528 -7.98 -17.25 1.46
N PHE A 529 -7.60 -17.63 2.67
CA PHE A 529 -6.20 -17.74 3.08
C PHE A 529 -5.73 -19.17 2.87
N GLU A 530 -4.76 -19.35 1.97
CA GLU A 530 -4.31 -20.68 1.59
C GLU A 530 -3.73 -21.44 2.80
N LEU A 531 -4.07 -22.72 2.93
CA LEU A 531 -3.58 -23.60 3.99
C LEU A 531 -2.04 -23.55 4.04
N ASN A 532 -1.47 -23.44 5.24
CA ASN A 532 -0.02 -23.38 5.47
C ASN A 532 0.72 -22.25 4.74
N ALA A 533 0.03 -21.27 4.16
CA ALA A 533 0.68 -20.07 3.65
C ALA A 533 1.36 -19.30 4.80
N GLY A 534 2.51 -18.71 4.48
CA GLY A 534 3.32 -17.91 5.39
C GLY A 534 3.66 -16.56 4.78
N ASN A 535 4.18 -15.66 5.62
CA ASN A 535 4.52 -14.29 5.22
C ASN A 535 3.30 -13.54 4.66
N ILE A 536 2.18 -13.62 5.38
CA ILE A 536 0.96 -12.85 5.08
C ILE A 536 0.83 -11.76 6.15
N GLY A 537 0.81 -10.49 5.74
CA GLY A 537 0.75 -9.36 6.67
C GLY A 537 1.16 -8.04 6.02
N PHE A 538 1.44 -7.01 6.82
CA PHE A 538 1.87 -5.72 6.29
C PHE A 538 3.39 -5.67 6.11
N SER A 539 4.14 -5.83 7.19
CA SER A 539 5.60 -5.80 7.21
C SER A 539 6.17 -7.21 7.22
N GLY A 540 7.16 -7.47 6.37
CA GLY A 540 7.82 -8.78 6.39
C GLY A 540 8.57 -9.02 7.70
N LYS A 541 8.58 -10.27 8.18
CA LYS A 541 9.28 -10.70 9.41
C LYS A 541 10.66 -10.06 9.62
N ARG A 542 11.52 -10.07 8.60
CA ARG A 542 12.88 -9.50 8.68
C ARG A 542 12.87 -8.01 9.03
N VAL A 543 11.94 -7.25 8.47
CA VAL A 543 11.79 -5.80 8.72
C VAL A 543 11.40 -5.57 10.18
N ILE A 544 10.46 -6.35 10.69
CA ILE A 544 9.98 -6.27 12.08
C ILE A 544 11.11 -6.62 13.05
N GLU A 545 11.84 -7.72 12.82
CA GLU A 545 12.95 -8.11 13.71
C GLU A 545 14.10 -7.09 13.71
N GLN A 546 14.35 -6.45 12.55
CA GLN A 546 15.34 -5.37 12.45
C GLN A 546 14.89 -4.08 13.15
N TYR A 547 13.59 -3.76 13.08
CA TYR A 547 13.01 -2.59 13.72
C TYR A 547 12.94 -2.75 15.25
N THR A 548 12.40 -3.88 15.71
CA THR A 548 12.18 -4.16 17.14
C THR A 548 13.41 -4.65 17.88
N GLY A 549 14.42 -5.19 17.18
CA GLY A 549 15.60 -5.82 17.77
C GLY A 549 15.34 -7.21 18.38
N HIS A 550 14.12 -7.75 18.27
CA HIS A 550 13.71 -9.03 18.84
C HIS A 550 13.17 -9.98 17.76
N LYS A 551 13.22 -11.28 18.01
CA LYS A 551 12.64 -12.28 17.10
C LYS A 551 11.11 -12.30 17.22
N THR A 552 10.43 -12.44 16.09
CA THR A 552 8.97 -12.62 16.10
C THR A 552 8.58 -13.97 16.71
N SER A 553 7.33 -14.08 17.15
CA SER A 553 6.81 -15.33 17.69
C SER A 553 6.83 -16.48 16.68
N ARG A 554 6.70 -17.70 17.20
CA ARG A 554 6.64 -18.92 16.38
C ARG A 554 5.39 -18.90 15.51
N ASN A 555 5.56 -19.25 14.24
CA ASN A 555 4.49 -19.27 13.22
C ASN A 555 3.91 -17.89 12.88
N PHE A 556 4.53 -16.80 13.32
CA PHE A 556 4.20 -15.43 12.91
C PHE A 556 3.91 -15.34 11.40
N GLN A 557 2.82 -14.64 11.03
CA GLN A 557 2.35 -14.44 9.65
C GLN A 557 2.03 -15.71 8.85
N LYS A 558 1.79 -16.84 9.52
CA LYS A 558 1.17 -18.01 8.89
C LYS A 558 -0.34 -17.92 8.95
N THR A 559 -1.05 -18.57 8.02
CA THR A 559 -2.52 -18.64 7.99
C THR A 559 -3.12 -18.97 9.35
N HIS A 560 -2.64 -20.00 10.02
CA HIS A 560 -3.10 -20.40 11.35
C HIS A 560 -2.78 -19.37 12.46
N TRP A 561 -1.72 -18.59 12.30
CA TRP A 561 -1.41 -17.50 13.24
C TRP A 561 -2.40 -16.35 13.03
N LEU A 562 -2.69 -15.99 11.79
CA LEU A 562 -3.69 -14.97 11.45
C LEU A 562 -5.10 -15.38 11.91
N GLU A 563 -5.47 -16.65 11.72
CA GLU A 563 -6.73 -17.22 12.17
C GLU A 563 -6.91 -17.07 13.68
N ARG A 564 -5.87 -17.38 14.47
CA ARG A 564 -5.90 -17.20 15.93
C ARG A 564 -6.03 -15.75 16.38
N HIS A 565 -5.72 -14.79 15.50
CA HIS A 565 -5.91 -13.36 15.75
C HIS A 565 -7.18 -12.80 15.08
N GLY A 566 -8.03 -13.66 14.49
CA GLY A 566 -9.31 -13.26 13.91
C GLY A 566 -9.23 -12.65 12.51
N HIS A 567 -8.12 -12.83 11.79
CA HIS A 567 -7.89 -12.20 10.48
C HIS A 567 -8.11 -13.13 9.27
N VAL A 568 -8.57 -14.36 9.50
CA VAL A 568 -8.86 -15.33 8.43
C VAL A 568 -10.37 -15.55 8.35
N GLU A 569 -10.95 -15.21 7.20
CA GLU A 569 -12.37 -15.44 6.90
C GLU A 569 -12.61 -16.88 6.48
N HIS A 570 -11.87 -17.34 5.47
CA HIS A 570 -11.94 -18.70 4.95
C HIS A 570 -10.53 -19.28 4.80
N VAL A 571 -10.34 -20.56 5.16
CA VAL A 571 -9.11 -21.29 4.84
C VAL A 571 -9.28 -21.99 3.49
N GLY A 572 -8.41 -21.66 2.53
CA GLY A 572 -8.38 -22.28 1.21
C GLY A 572 -7.54 -23.54 1.19
N TYR A 573 -8.14 -24.68 0.88
CA TYR A 573 -7.44 -25.96 0.75
C TYR A 573 -7.09 -26.20 -0.72
N PRO A 574 -5.81 -26.37 -1.12
CA PRO A 574 -5.43 -26.43 -2.53
C PRO A 574 -6.26 -27.39 -3.38
N LEU A 575 -6.51 -28.61 -2.89
CA LEU A 575 -7.26 -29.64 -3.61
C LEU A 575 -8.79 -29.46 -3.59
N LYS A 576 -9.30 -28.47 -2.85
CA LYS A 576 -10.75 -28.18 -2.73
C LYS A 576 -11.09 -26.74 -3.10
N ILE A 577 -10.11 -25.98 -3.58
CA ILE A 577 -10.26 -24.53 -3.69
C ILE A 577 -11.31 -24.16 -4.74
N LYS A 578 -11.46 -24.99 -5.78
CA LYS A 578 -12.49 -24.80 -6.82
C LYS A 578 -13.89 -24.90 -6.24
N GLU A 579 -14.17 -25.96 -5.46
CA GLU A 579 -15.45 -26.15 -4.79
C GLU A 579 -15.73 -25.03 -3.79
N GLN A 580 -14.72 -24.65 -3.00
CA GLN A 580 -14.84 -23.57 -2.01
C GLN A 580 -15.14 -22.22 -2.67
N ILE A 581 -14.48 -21.88 -3.77
CA ILE A 581 -14.74 -20.64 -4.51
C ILE A 581 -16.15 -20.67 -5.12
N LEU A 582 -16.58 -21.82 -5.65
CA LEU A 582 -17.87 -21.98 -6.33
C LEU A 582 -19.08 -21.62 -5.45
N GLU A 583 -18.97 -21.82 -4.13
CA GLU A 583 -20.00 -21.47 -3.14
C GLU A 583 -20.29 -19.96 -3.08
N HIS A 584 -19.37 -19.12 -3.58
CA HIS A 584 -19.45 -17.67 -3.55
C HIS A 584 -19.56 -17.02 -4.95
N LEU A 585 -19.56 -17.82 -6.02
CA LEU A 585 -19.79 -17.39 -7.41
C LEU A 585 -21.28 -17.47 -7.76
#